data_AF-A0A699JRG9-F1
#
_entry.id   AF-A0A699JRG9-F1
#
_cell.length_a   1.000
_cell.length_b   1.000
_cell.length_c   1.000
_cell.angle_alpha   90.00
_cell.angle_beta   90.00
_cell.angle_gamma   90.00
#
_symmetry.space_group_name_H-M   'P 1'
#
loop_
_entity.id
_entity.type
_entity.pdbx_description
1 polymer ?
#
loop_
_entity_poly.entity_id
_entity_poly.type
_entity_poly.pdbx_seq_one_letter_code
_entity_poly.pdbx_strand_id
1 'polypeptide(L)'
;DSSVTLTAFTDADHAGCQDTHRNTSGSVQFLRERLISWSSKRQKSAAISSMKAEYIALSGCCAQILWMRLQLSDYGFGFNKIPIYHFIKEQVENGVIELYFVNTEYQLADLFSKALGRDRIEFLINKVGMRSFTPETLKQLMDEVDE
;
A
#
# COMPACT_ATOMS: atom_id res chain seq x y z
N ASP A 1 -21.74 12.08 -10.90
CA ASP A 1 -20.49 11.51 -11.40
C ASP A 1 -19.35 11.61 -10.41
N SER A 2 -19.22 10.62 -9.54
CA SER A 2 -18.02 10.44 -8.72
C SER A 2 -17.05 9.56 -9.51
N SER A 3 -16.03 10.17 -10.14
CA SER A 3 -14.97 9.43 -10.82
C SER A 3 -14.34 8.45 -9.82
N VAL A 4 -14.26 7.17 -10.21
CA VAL A 4 -13.55 6.17 -9.41
C VAL A 4 -12.06 6.45 -9.58
N THR A 5 -11.34 6.61 -8.47
CA THR A 5 -9.89 6.83 -8.46
C THR A 5 -9.19 5.60 -7.89
N LEU A 6 -8.06 5.21 -8.49
CA LEU A 6 -7.17 4.18 -7.95
C LEU A 6 -5.92 4.91 -7.47
N THR A 7 -5.45 4.63 -6.26
CA THR A 7 -4.29 5.28 -5.65
C THR A 7 -3.48 4.26 -4.88
N ALA A 8 -2.17 4.40 -4.86
CA ALA A 8 -1.33 3.50 -4.08
C ALA A 8 -0.24 4.21 -3.30
N PHE A 9 0.21 3.56 -2.24
CA PHE A 9 1.36 3.92 -1.43
C PHE A 9 2.34 2.76 -1.47
N THR A 10 3.63 3.05 -1.55
CA THR A 10 4.69 2.05 -1.50
C THR A 10 5.87 2.56 -0.68
N ASP A 11 6.44 1.66 0.11
CA ASP A 11 7.59 1.92 0.96
C ASP A 11 8.44 0.66 1.07
N ALA A 12 9.71 0.83 1.41
CA ALA A 12 10.58 -0.27 1.77
C ALA A 12 11.38 0.08 3.01
N ASP A 13 11.46 -0.87 3.93
CA ASP A 13 12.34 -0.77 5.09
C ASP A 13 13.65 -1.50 4.83
N HIS A 14 14.77 -0.80 4.99
CA HIS A 14 16.10 -1.35 4.82
C HIS A 14 16.67 -1.78 6.16
N ALA A 15 17.15 -3.03 6.25
CA ALA A 15 17.79 -3.60 7.44
C ALA A 15 16.94 -3.71 8.72
N GLY A 16 15.60 -3.65 8.63
CA GLY A 16 14.69 -3.84 9.79
C GLY A 16 14.74 -5.23 10.46
N CYS A 17 15.27 -6.25 9.79
CA CYS A 17 15.46 -7.59 10.35
C CYS A 17 16.93 -7.84 10.71
N GLN A 18 17.26 -7.79 12.00
CA GLN A 18 18.63 -7.98 12.54
C GLN A 18 19.23 -9.36 12.22
N ASP A 19 18.39 -10.39 12.04
CA ASP A 19 18.86 -11.76 11.82
C ASP A 19 19.27 -12.07 10.37
N THR A 20 18.74 -11.32 9.40
CA THR A 20 18.95 -11.65 7.97
C THR A 20 19.40 -10.47 7.11
N HIS A 21 19.40 -9.25 7.65
CA HIS A 21 19.64 -7.99 6.92
C HIS A 21 18.77 -7.85 5.65
N ARG A 22 17.61 -8.50 5.62
CA ARG A 22 16.69 -8.46 4.47
C ARG A 22 15.67 -7.35 4.64
N ASN A 23 15.37 -6.70 3.53
CA ASN A 23 14.43 -5.58 3.47
C ASN A 23 12.99 -6.09 3.36
N THR A 24 12.05 -5.27 3.81
CA THR A 24 10.62 -5.53 3.68
C THR A 24 9.98 -4.45 2.84
N SER A 25 9.32 -4.84 1.74
CA SER A 25 8.51 -3.94 0.92
C SER A 25 7.08 -3.94 1.43
N GLY A 26 6.54 -2.74 1.65
CA GLY A 26 5.14 -2.50 1.97
C GLY A 26 4.43 -1.85 0.80
N SER A 27 3.20 -2.24 0.52
CA SER A 27 2.33 -1.47 -0.40
C SER A 27 0.89 -1.49 0.04
N VAL A 28 0.16 -0.44 -0.35
CA VAL A 28 -1.23 -0.20 0.02
C VAL A 28 -1.93 0.37 -1.20
N GLN A 29 -3.09 -0.18 -1.58
CA GLN A 29 -3.86 0.24 -2.74
C GLN A 29 -5.29 0.60 -2.34
N PHE A 30 -5.72 1.79 -2.73
CA PHE A 30 -7.03 2.36 -2.47
C PHE A 30 -7.85 2.46 -3.74
N LEU A 31 -9.11 2.07 -3.66
CA LEU A 31 -10.13 2.44 -4.62
C LEU A 31 -11.02 3.51 -3.97
N ARG A 32 -10.97 4.72 -4.52
CA ARG A 32 -11.44 5.94 -3.86
C ARG A 32 -10.74 6.08 -2.50
N GLU A 33 -11.49 6.14 -1.42
CA GLU A 33 -10.98 6.26 -0.04
C GLU A 33 -11.01 4.93 0.71
N ARG A 34 -11.21 3.81 0.00
CA ARG A 34 -11.31 2.48 0.61
C ARG A 34 -10.07 1.66 0.30
N LEU A 35 -9.42 1.17 1.35
CA LEU A 35 -8.37 0.18 1.22
C LEU A 35 -8.94 -1.10 0.60
N ILE A 36 -8.39 -1.53 -0.53
CA ILE A 36 -8.82 -2.76 -1.21
C ILE A 36 -7.72 -3.80 -1.31
N SER A 37 -6.46 -3.41 -1.20
CA SER A 37 -5.34 -4.34 -1.20
C SER A 37 -4.16 -3.77 -0.42
N TRP A 38 -3.39 -4.67 0.19
CA TRP A 38 -2.16 -4.36 0.89
C TRP A 38 -1.19 -5.53 0.74
N SER A 39 0.10 -5.27 0.88
CA SER A 39 1.11 -6.32 0.97
C SER A 39 2.28 -5.92 1.84
N SER A 40 2.83 -6.92 2.54
CA SER A 40 4.10 -6.85 3.25
C SER A 40 4.95 -8.02 2.77
N LYS A 41 6.06 -7.73 2.09
CA LYS A 41 6.87 -8.75 1.43
C LYS A 41 8.34 -8.56 1.70
N ARG A 42 8.94 -9.57 2.33
CA ARG A 42 10.40 -9.66 2.46
C ARG A 42 11.06 -9.84 1.09
N GLN A 43 12.02 -8.99 0.77
CA GLN A 43 12.77 -9.05 -0.48
C GLN A 43 13.66 -10.29 -0.53
N LYS A 44 13.71 -10.96 -1.69
CA LYS A 44 14.52 -12.17 -1.90
C LYS A 44 16.03 -11.88 -1.92
N SER A 45 16.40 -10.68 -2.37
CA SER A 45 17.78 -10.18 -2.37
C SER A 45 17.89 -9.08 -1.33
N ALA A 46 18.98 -9.08 -0.56
CA ALA A 46 19.32 -7.95 0.30
C ALA A 46 19.70 -6.78 -0.60
N ALA A 47 18.88 -5.72 -0.62
CA ALA A 47 19.29 -4.51 -1.31
C ALA A 47 20.48 -3.88 -0.57
N ILE A 48 21.43 -3.36 -1.33
CA ILE A 48 22.69 -2.80 -0.82
C ILE A 48 22.49 -1.36 -0.32
N SER A 49 21.33 -0.77 -0.60
CA SER A 49 20.94 0.58 -0.18
C SER A 49 19.42 0.70 -0.01
N SER A 50 18.97 1.71 0.73
CA SER A 50 17.56 2.08 0.86
C SER A 50 16.92 2.38 -0.49
N MET A 51 17.59 3.19 -1.33
CA MET A 51 17.11 3.52 -2.68
C MET A 51 16.83 2.27 -3.52
N LYS A 52 17.71 1.26 -3.47
CA LYS A 52 17.49 0.01 -4.18
C LYS A 52 16.31 -0.78 -3.59
N ALA A 53 16.14 -0.77 -2.27
CA ALA A 53 15.01 -1.42 -1.61
C ALA A 53 13.68 -0.78 -2.02
N GLU A 54 13.62 0.54 -2.02
CA GLU A 54 12.45 1.33 -2.42
C GLU A 54 12.13 1.15 -3.91
N TYR A 55 13.13 1.08 -4.79
CA TYR A 55 12.91 0.82 -6.22
C TYR A 55 12.28 -0.57 -6.44
N ILE A 56 12.75 -1.58 -5.70
CA ILE A 56 12.15 -2.93 -5.75
C ILE A 56 10.70 -2.89 -5.25
N ALA A 57 10.42 -2.20 -4.15
CA ALA A 57 9.03 -2.04 -3.65
C ALA A 57 8.13 -1.33 -4.67
N LEU A 58 8.61 -0.24 -5.27
CA LEU A 58 7.90 0.51 -6.30
C LEU A 58 7.59 -0.37 -7.51
N SER A 59 8.56 -1.13 -8.01
CA SER A 59 8.35 -2.02 -9.16
C SER A 59 7.27 -3.07 -8.89
N GLY A 60 7.24 -3.67 -7.69
CA GLY A 60 6.20 -4.60 -7.28
C GLY A 60 4.82 -3.95 -7.17
N CYS A 61 4.76 -2.73 -6.60
CA CYS A 61 3.54 -1.95 -6.49
C CYS A 61 2.96 -1.57 -7.87
N CYS A 62 3.82 -1.11 -8.79
CA CYS A 62 3.42 -0.80 -10.16
C CYS A 62 2.82 -2.01 -10.88
N ALA A 63 3.43 -3.19 -10.75
CA ALA A 63 2.89 -4.42 -11.34
C ALA A 63 1.50 -4.76 -10.79
N GLN A 64 1.29 -4.64 -9.48
CA GLN A 64 0.00 -4.88 -8.84
C GLN A 64 -1.07 -3.90 -9.32
N ILE A 65 -0.73 -2.60 -9.42
CA ILE A 65 -1.64 -1.56 -9.90
C ILE A 65 -2.01 -1.74 -11.36
N LEU A 66 -1.04 -2.08 -12.21
CA LEU A 66 -1.30 -2.35 -13.63
C LEU A 66 -2.25 -3.54 -13.79
N TRP A 67 -2.06 -4.59 -12.99
CA TRP A 67 -3.00 -5.72 -12.95
C TRP A 67 -4.41 -5.28 -12.51
N MET A 68 -4.52 -4.51 -11.43
CA MET A 68 -5.81 -3.99 -10.95
C MET A 68 -6.50 -3.09 -11.98
N ARG A 69 -5.74 -2.23 -12.67
CA ARG A 69 -6.25 -1.37 -13.74
C ARG A 69 -6.83 -2.19 -14.89
N LEU A 70 -6.12 -3.23 -15.34
CA LEU A 70 -6.60 -4.12 -16.39
C LEU A 70 -7.90 -4.81 -15.96
N GLN A 71 -7.91 -5.40 -14.76
CA GLN A 71 -9.09 -6.07 -14.22
C GLN A 71 -10.30 -5.14 -14.09
N LEU A 72 -10.09 -3.91 -13.61
CA LEU A 72 -11.16 -2.93 -13.47
C LEU A 72 -11.64 -2.39 -14.82
N SER A 73 -10.76 -2.32 -15.82
CA SER A 73 -11.13 -1.97 -17.19
C SER A 73 -12.06 -3.01 -17.79
N ASP A 74 -11.87 -4.30 -17.49
CA ASP A 74 -12.77 -5.36 -17.95
C ASP A 74 -14.17 -5.24 -17.33
N TYR A 75 -14.28 -4.65 -16.14
CA TYR A 75 -15.55 -4.30 -15.50
C TYR A 75 -16.14 -2.96 -15.98
N GLY A 76 -15.51 -2.28 -16.94
CA GLY A 76 -15.98 -0.99 -17.48
C GLY A 76 -15.48 0.25 -16.74
N PHE A 77 -14.53 0.11 -15.80
CA PHE A 77 -13.92 1.25 -15.11
C PHE A 77 -12.61 1.67 -15.79
N GLY A 78 -12.66 2.75 -16.54
CA GLY A 78 -11.47 3.37 -17.14
C GLY A 78 -10.73 4.28 -16.15
N PHE A 79 -9.43 4.08 -16.01
CA PHE A 79 -8.54 4.99 -15.28
C PHE A 79 -7.57 5.60 -16.28
N ASN A 80 -7.40 6.91 -16.29
CA ASN A 80 -6.40 7.54 -17.17
C ASN A 80 -5.04 7.58 -16.48
N LYS A 81 -5.03 8.07 -15.24
CA LYS A 81 -3.82 8.23 -14.43
C LYS A 81 -4.03 7.63 -13.05
N ILE A 82 -2.98 7.00 -12.52
CA ILE A 82 -3.00 6.34 -11.22
C ILE A 82 -1.87 6.91 -10.35
N PRO A 83 -2.19 7.71 -9.32
CA PRO A 83 -1.21 8.21 -8.36
C PRO A 83 -0.57 7.09 -7.53
N ILE A 84 0.75 7.09 -7.46
CA ILE A 84 1.55 6.27 -6.55
C ILE A 84 2.39 7.20 -5.68
N TYR A 85 2.19 7.11 -4.38
CA TYR A 85 2.92 7.86 -3.37
C TYR A 85 4.10 7.04 -2.86
N HIS A 86 5.31 7.58 -2.98
CA HIS A 86 6.54 6.92 -2.55
C HIS A 86 7.62 7.91 -2.12
N PHE A 87 8.73 7.40 -1.60
CA PHE A 87 9.83 8.23 -1.09
C PHE A 87 10.83 8.67 -2.18
N ILE A 88 11.14 7.82 -3.18
CA ILE A 88 12.02 8.17 -4.30
C ILE A 88 11.38 9.31 -5.14
N LYS A 89 12.18 10.18 -5.75
CA LYS A 89 11.72 11.28 -6.62
C LYS A 89 11.90 11.01 -8.12
N GLU A 90 12.47 9.86 -8.48
CA GLU A 90 12.98 9.57 -9.82
C GLU A 90 11.89 8.99 -10.74
N GLN A 91 11.84 9.53 -11.96
CA GLN A 91 10.71 9.50 -12.90
C GLN A 91 10.36 8.09 -13.38
N VAL A 92 9.07 7.80 -13.46
CA VAL A 92 8.52 6.73 -14.32
C VAL A 92 7.88 7.43 -15.51
N GLU A 93 8.51 7.26 -16.67
CA GLU A 93 8.00 7.81 -17.92
C GLU A 93 7.12 6.75 -18.61
N ASN A 94 5.83 6.83 -18.29
CA ASN A 94 4.70 6.32 -19.08
C ASN A 94 3.48 6.94 -18.39
N GLY A 95 2.82 7.91 -19.02
CA GLY A 95 1.80 8.80 -18.44
C GLY A 95 0.52 8.16 -17.85
N VAL A 96 0.55 6.84 -17.63
CA VAL A 96 -0.42 6.02 -16.91
C VAL A 96 -0.22 6.09 -15.39
N ILE A 97 1.01 6.16 -14.91
CA ILE A 97 1.35 6.21 -13.47
C ILE A 97 1.91 7.59 -13.15
N GLU A 98 1.35 8.24 -12.13
CA GLU A 98 1.87 9.51 -11.62
C GLU A 98 2.53 9.27 -10.27
N LEU A 99 3.79 9.67 -10.15
CA LEU A 99 4.56 9.48 -8.92
C LEU A 99 4.55 10.76 -8.08
N TYR A 100 4.23 10.60 -6.80
CA TYR A 100 4.20 11.68 -5.83
C TYR A 100 5.11 11.37 -4.65
N PHE A 101 5.89 12.36 -4.24
CA PHE A 101 6.60 12.30 -2.98
C PHE A 101 5.61 12.42 -1.82
N VAL A 102 5.73 11.54 -0.83
CA VAL A 102 4.96 11.61 0.43
C VAL A 102 5.89 11.77 1.63
N ASN A 103 5.51 12.65 2.55
CA ASN A 103 6.22 12.80 3.82
C ASN A 103 6.11 11.50 4.63
N THR A 104 7.19 11.09 5.29
CA THR A 104 7.25 9.90 6.15
C THR A 104 6.13 9.87 7.20
N GLU A 105 5.67 11.02 7.69
CA GLU A 105 4.53 11.13 8.61
C GLU A 105 3.20 10.66 8.02
N TYR A 106 3.04 10.66 6.70
CA TYR A 106 1.81 10.27 6.00
C TYR A 106 2.02 9.07 5.06
N GLN A 107 3.17 8.42 5.13
CA GLN A 107 3.47 7.23 4.34
C GLN A 107 2.67 6.03 4.87
N LEU A 108 1.51 5.78 4.29
CA LEU A 108 0.60 4.70 4.72
C LEU A 108 1.20 3.30 4.54
N ALA A 109 2.14 3.14 3.61
CA ALA A 109 2.84 1.88 3.40
C ALA A 109 3.80 1.51 4.55
N ASP A 110 4.16 2.47 5.41
CA ASP A 110 4.97 2.21 6.61
C ASP A 110 4.36 1.14 7.50
N LEU A 111 3.02 1.09 7.57
CA LEU A 111 2.28 0.09 8.35
C LEU A 111 2.63 -1.35 7.95
N PHE A 112 3.05 -1.56 6.70
CA PHE A 112 3.35 -2.88 6.13
C PHE A 112 4.82 -3.09 5.81
N SER A 113 5.68 -2.07 5.92
CA SER A 113 7.12 -2.18 5.67
C SER A 113 7.96 -2.14 6.95
N LYS A 114 7.52 -1.42 8.00
CA LYS A 114 8.35 -1.07 9.16
C LYS A 114 7.82 -1.65 10.47
N ALA A 115 8.73 -1.91 11.40
CA ALA A 115 8.40 -2.13 12.80
C ALA A 115 8.22 -0.78 13.50
N LEU A 116 6.96 -0.41 13.79
CA LEU A 116 6.60 0.91 14.33
C LEU A 116 6.15 0.82 15.80
N GLY A 117 6.23 1.94 16.51
CA GLY A 117 5.66 2.07 17.85
C GLY A 117 4.13 2.07 17.83
N ARG A 118 3.50 1.73 18.98
CA ARG A 118 2.04 1.62 19.13
C ARG A 118 1.30 2.86 18.61
N ASP A 119 1.66 4.05 19.08
CA ASP A 119 0.97 5.30 18.73
C ASP A 119 0.98 5.54 17.21
N ARG A 120 2.09 5.19 16.57
CA ARG A 120 2.25 5.29 15.11
C ARG A 120 1.41 4.25 14.38
N ILE A 121 1.36 3.01 14.88
CA ILE A 121 0.49 1.95 14.35
C ILE A 121 -0.98 2.37 14.44
N GLU A 122 -1.43 2.85 15.60
CA GLU A 122 -2.81 3.30 15.80
C GLU A 122 -3.17 4.47 14.88
N PHE A 123 -2.26 5.45 14.72
CA PHE A 123 -2.44 6.53 13.75
C PHE A 123 -2.63 6.01 12.32
N LEU A 124 -1.77 5.09 11.87
CA LEU A 124 -1.83 4.55 10.51
C LEU A 124 -3.06 3.68 10.30
N ILE A 125 -3.42 2.80 11.25
CA ILE A 125 -4.64 1.97 11.23
C ILE A 125 -5.89 2.84 11.03
N ASN A 126 -5.99 3.93 11.78
CA ASN A 126 -7.09 4.88 11.66
C ASN A 126 -7.13 5.55 10.28
N LYS A 127 -5.96 5.93 9.74
CA LYS A 127 -5.87 6.57 8.41
C LYS A 127 -6.20 5.63 7.25
N VAL A 128 -5.85 4.34 7.34
CA VAL A 128 -6.22 3.35 6.31
C VAL A 128 -7.66 2.85 6.45
N GLY A 129 -8.37 3.24 7.52
CA GLY A 129 -9.75 2.85 7.77
C GLY A 129 -9.91 1.40 8.25
N MET A 130 -8.86 0.81 8.82
CA MET A 130 -8.91 -0.54 9.40
C MET A 130 -9.63 -0.50 10.73
N ARG A 131 -10.60 -1.41 10.92
CA ARG A 131 -11.35 -1.57 12.16
C ARG A 131 -10.89 -2.81 12.90
N SER A 132 -10.76 -2.73 14.22
CA SER A 132 -10.64 -3.92 15.05
C SER A 132 -12.01 -4.58 15.17
N PHE A 133 -12.03 -5.89 15.02
CA PHE A 133 -13.21 -6.70 15.28
C PHE A 133 -12.89 -7.67 16.41
N THR A 134 -13.72 -7.66 17.45
CA THR A 134 -13.67 -8.70 18.49
C THR A 134 -14.52 -9.89 18.06
N PRO A 135 -14.27 -11.12 18.57
CA PRO A 135 -15.14 -12.25 18.33
C PRO A 135 -16.62 -11.96 18.64
N GLU A 136 -16.90 -11.13 19.64
CA GLU A 136 -18.23 -10.70 20.03
C GLU A 136 -18.87 -9.76 19.00
N THR A 137 -18.11 -8.75 18.53
CA THR A 137 -18.58 -7.84 17.47
C THR A 137 -18.83 -8.58 16.16
N LEU A 138 -18.03 -9.61 15.85
CA LEU A 138 -18.24 -10.43 14.66
C LEU A 138 -19.52 -11.26 14.75
N LYS A 139 -19.80 -11.85 15.92
CA LYS A 139 -21.05 -12.60 16.14
C LYS A 139 -22.26 -11.70 15.95
N GLN A 140 -22.25 -10.49 16.53
CA GLN A 140 -23.34 -9.52 16.36
C GLN A 140 -23.60 -9.16 14.89
N LEU A 141 -22.54 -8.95 14.10
CA LEU A 141 -22.66 -8.66 12.67
C LEU A 141 -23.17 -9.85 11.84
N MET A 142 -22.91 -11.08 12.29
CA MET A 142 -23.44 -12.28 11.62
C MET A 142 -24.92 -12.45 11.91
N ASP A 143 -25.35 -12.17 13.14
CA ASP A 143 -26.75 -12.31 13.56
C ASP A 143 -27.64 -11.21 12.95
N GLU A 144 -27.11 -10.01 12.66
CA GLU A 144 -27.83 -8.90 11.98
C GLU A 144 -28.11 -9.15 10.48
N VAL A 145 -27.47 -10.15 9.85
CA VAL A 145 -27.67 -10.47 8.41
C VAL A 145 -28.80 -11.49 8.20
N ASP A 146 -29.23 -12.17 9.26
CA ASP A 146 -30.27 -13.21 9.24
C ASP A 146 -31.68 -12.69 9.62
N GLU A 147 -31.87 -11.38 9.82
CA GLU A 147 -33.18 -10.67 9.92
C GLU A 147 -33.52 -9.84 8.68
#